data_AF-A0A383BKE7-F1
#
_entry.id   AF-A0A383BKE7-F1
#
_cell.length_a   1.000
_cell.length_b   1.000
_cell.length_c   1.000
_cell.angle_alpha   90.00
_cell.angle_beta   90.00
_cell.angle_gamma   90.00
#
_symmetry.space_group_name_H-M   'P 1'
#
loop_
_entity.id
_entity.type
_entity.pdbx_description
1 polymer ?
#
loop_
_entity_poly.entity_id
_entity_poly.type
_entity_poly.pdbx_seq_one_letter_code
_entity_poly.pdbx_strand_id
1 'polypeptide(L)' 'MLNHLQKISLILIFFVFGIINGGTTGKIKGIITDAKNDEPIIGANVFLDGTSLGSVSNKTGQYF' A
#
# COMPACT_ATOMS: atom_id res chain seq x y z
N MET A 1 13.86 33.49 22.34
CA MET A 1 12.73 33.73 21.42
C MET A 1 13.13 33.24 20.04
N LEU A 2 12.36 32.37 19.40
CA LEU A 2 12.66 31.89 18.04
C LEU A 2 12.53 33.05 17.03
N ASN A 3 13.48 33.17 16.10
CA ASN A 3 13.39 34.18 15.04
C ASN A 3 12.36 33.77 13.96
N HIS A 4 11.99 34.70 13.08
CA HIS A 4 10.97 34.47 12.06
C HIS A 4 11.33 33.33 11.10
N LEU A 5 12.61 33.20 10.73
CA LEU A 5 13.11 32.14 9.86
C LEU A 5 12.98 30.73 10.48
N GLN A 6 13.29 30.61 11.77
CA GLN A 6 13.15 29.35 12.52
C GLN A 6 11.69 28.91 12.65
N LYS A 7 10.76 29.87 12.82
CA LYS A 7 9.32 29.58 12.86
C LYS A 7 8.80 29.06 11.52
N ILE A 8 9.23 29.67 10.42
CA ILE A 8 8.87 29.24 9.06
C ILE A 8 9.41 27.83 8.78
N SER A 9 10.67 27.58 9.12
CA SER A 9 11.29 26.25 8.97
C SER A 9 10.52 25.17 9.74
N LEU A 10 10.09 25.47 10.96
CA LEU A 10 9.31 24.54 11.79
C LEU A 10 7.94 24.22 11.17
N ILE A 11 7.23 25.22 10.63
CA ILE A 11 5.94 25.04 9.95
C ILE A 11 6.11 24.16 8.70
N LEU A 12 7.16 24.39 7.92
CA LEU A 12 7.46 23.60 6.72
C LEU A 12 7.72 22.14 7.07
N ILE A 13 8.45 21.88 8.16
CA ILE A 13 8.66 20.52 8.68
C ILE A 13 7.32 19.84 8.99
N PHE A 14 6.43 20.48 9.75
CA PHE A 14 5.13 19.89 10.09
C PHE A 14 4.26 19.64 8.84
N PHE A 15 4.35 20.50 7.83
CA PHE A 15 3.62 20.31 6.57
C PHE A 15 4.11 19.08 5.80
N VAL A 16 5.42 18.83 5.76
CA VAL A 16 6.00 17.64 5.10
C VAL A 16 5.60 16.34 5.82
N PHE A 17 5.43 16.36 7.14
CA PHE A 17 4.93 15.20 7.90
C PHE A 17 3.44 14.91 7.66
N GLY A 18 2.65 15.85 7.16
CA GLY A 18 1.23 15.63 6.84
C GLY A 18 1.00 14.86 5.53
N ILE A 19 1.99 14.83 4.63
CA ILE A 19 1.90 14.21 3.30
C ILE A 19 2.56 12.82 3.24
N ILE A 20 3.25 12.38 4.29
CA ILE A 20 3.87 11.06 4.33
C ILE A 20 2.81 9.97 4.55
N ASN A 21 2.37 9.35 3.46
CA ASN A 21 1.54 8.13 3.50
C ASN A 21 2.44 6.91 3.77
N GLY A 22 2.86 6.73 5.02
CA GLY A 22 3.80 5.66 5.42
C GLY A 22 3.16 4.29 5.66
N GLY A 23 1.84 4.14 5.51
CA GLY A 23 1.13 2.91 5.81
C GLY A 23 0.11 2.53 4.74
N THR A 24 -0.04 1.24 4.50
CA THR A 24 -1.08 0.67 3.63
C THR A 24 -2.42 0.60 4.39
N THR A 25 -3.16 1.70 4.43
CA THR A 25 -4.51 1.71 5.01
C THR A 25 -5.52 1.23 3.96
N GLY A 26 -6.43 0.32 4.33
CA GLY A 26 -7.44 -0.21 3.40
C GLY A 26 -6.94 -1.33 2.46
N LYS A 27 -6.13 -2.26 2.96
CA LYS A 27 -5.62 -3.41 2.17
C LYS A 27 -6.71 -4.41 1.79
N ILE A 28 -6.73 -4.81 0.52
CA ILE A 28 -7.47 -5.98 0.03
C ILE A 28 -6.48 -7.15 -0.02
N LYS A 29 -6.80 -8.24 0.69
CA LYS A 29 -5.94 -9.43 0.77
C LYS A 29 -6.76 -10.70 0.61
N GLY A 30 -6.14 -11.74 0.08
CA GLY A 30 -6.78 -13.04 -0.10
C GLY A 30 -5.80 -14.11 -0.54
N ILE A 31 -6.35 -15.30 -0.84
CA ILE A 31 -5.62 -16.45 -1.38
C ILE A 31 -6.32 -16.86 -2.68
N ILE A 32 -5.54 -17.13 -3.72
CA ILE A 32 -6.04 -17.61 -5.00
C ILE A 32 -5.69 -19.10 -5.13
N THR A 33 -6.73 -19.92 -5.32
CA THR A 33 -6.61 -21.38 -5.48
C THR A 33 -7.29 -21.85 -6.77
N ASP A 34 -6.84 -22.98 -7.30
CA ASP A 34 -7.51 -23.68 -8.40
C ASP A 34 -8.76 -24.40 -7.86
N ALA A 35 -9.89 -24.22 -8.55
CA ALA A 35 -11.19 -24.73 -8.11
C ALA A 35 -11.33 -26.26 -8.16
N LYS A 36 -10.42 -26.98 -8.84
CA LYS A 36 -10.50 -28.44 -9.00
C LYS A 36 -9.79 -29.18 -7.88
N ASN A 37 -8.73 -28.62 -7.33
CA ASN A 37 -7.83 -29.31 -6.40
C ASN A 37 -7.39 -28.45 -5.19
N ASP A 38 -7.91 -27.22 -5.06
CA ASP A 38 -7.59 -26.27 -4.00
C ASP A 38 -6.11 -25.88 -3.92
N GLU A 39 -5.32 -26.14 -4.97
CA GLU A 39 -3.90 -25.80 -4.99
C GLU A 39 -3.68 -24.29 -5.18
N PRO A 40 -2.69 -23.67 -4.50
CA PRO A 40 -2.42 -22.25 -4.64
C PRO A 40 -1.91 -21.88 -6.05
N ILE A 41 -2.45 -20.81 -6.61
CA ILE A 41 -1.99 -20.27 -7.89
C ILE A 41 -0.90 -19.23 -7.64
N ILE A 42 0.33 -19.56 -8.04
CA ILE A 42 1.50 -18.69 -7.93
C ILE A 42 1.54 -17.73 -9.14
N GLY A 43 1.79 -16.44 -8.91
CA GLY A 43 1.96 -15.48 -10.00
C GLY A 43 0.66 -15.02 -10.66
N ALA A 44 -0.49 -15.20 -10.00
CA ALA A 44 -1.76 -14.67 -10.47
C ALA A 44 -1.78 -13.15 -10.30
N ASN A 45 -2.07 -12.43 -11.39
CA ASN A 45 -2.23 -10.98 -11.36
C ASN A 45 -3.62 -10.62 -10.81
N VAL A 46 -3.66 -9.71 -9.84
CA VAL A 46 -4.87 -9.18 -9.23
C VAL A 46 -4.95 -7.69 -9.50
N PHE A 47 -6.04 -7.22 -10.09
CA PHE A 47 -6.28 -5.82 -10.37
C PHE A 47 -7.53 -5.36 -9.63
N LEU A 48 -7.47 -4.17 -9.03
CA LEU A 48 -8.65 -3.51 -8.48
C LEU A 48 -9.31 -2.69 -9.59
N ASP A 49 -10.49 -3.13 -10.02
CA ASP A 49 -11.21 -2.52 -11.13
C ASP A 49 -11.47 -1.01 -10.90
N GLY A 50 -11.37 -0.23 -11.97
CA GLY A 50 -11.45 1.23 -11.94
C GLY A 50 -10.25 1.95 -11.29
N THR A 51 -9.17 1.26 -10.93
CA THR A 51 -7.96 1.86 -10.35
C THR A 51 -6.69 1.41 -11.06
N SER A 52 -5.55 2.06 -10.76
CA SER A 52 -4.22 1.59 -11.19
C SER A 52 -3.56 0.65 -10.17
N LEU A 53 -4.30 0.16 -9.17
CA LEU A 53 -3.78 -0.70 -8.12
C LEU A 53 -3.89 -2.17 -8.51
N GLY A 54 -2.84 -2.93 -8.20
CA GLY A 54 -2.82 -4.36 -8.39
C GLY A 54 -1.72 -5.02 -7.57
N SER A 55 -1.75 -6.34 -7.51
CA SER A 55 -0.79 -7.18 -6.79
C SER A 55 -0.62 -8.52 -7.50
N VAL A 56 0.40 -9.28 -7.13
CA VAL A 56 0.69 -10.60 -7.70
C VAL A 56 0.74 -11.61 -6.58
N SER A 57 0.08 -12.75 -6.76
CA SER A 57 0.09 -13.80 -5.73
C SER A 57 1.48 -14.40 -5.53
N ASN A 58 1.82 -14.68 -4.27
CA ASN A 58 3.08 -15.30 -3.90
C ASN A 58 3.05 -16.84 -4.04
N LYS A 59 4.08 -17.51 -3.52
CA LYS A 59 4.23 -18.98 -3.57
C LYS A 59 3.12 -19.77 -2.87
N THR A 60 2.35 -19.14 -1.98
CA THR A 60 1.23 -19.74 -1.26
C THR A 60 -0.12 -19.22 -1.78
N GLY A 61 -0.14 -18.58 -2.95
CA GLY A 61 -1.34 -18.00 -3.56
C GLY A 61 -1.83 -16.72 -2.88
N GLN A 62 -1.13 -16.21 -1.87
CA GLN A 62 -1.52 -15.02 -1.13
C GLN A 62 -1.21 -13.75 -1.91
N TYR A 63 -2.12 -12.77 -1.89
CA TYR A 63 -1.91 -11.41 -2.37
C TYR A 63 -2.29 -10.38 -1.29
N PHE A 64 -1.67 -9.20 -1.33
CA PHE A 64 -1.97 -8.05 -0.49
C PHE A 64 -1.55 -6.73 -1.17
#